data_AF-A0A4C1UXJ3-F1
#
_entry.id   AF-A0A4C1UXJ3-F1
#
_cell.length_a   1.000
_cell.length_b   1.000
_cell.length_c   1.000
_cell.angle_alpha   90.00
_cell.angle_beta   90.00
_cell.angle_gamma   90.00
#
_symmetry.space_group_name_H-M   'P 1'
#
loop_
_entity.id
_entity.type
_entity.pdbx_description
1 polymer ?
#
loop_
_entity_poly.entity_id
_entity_poly.type
_entity_poly.pdbx_seq_one_letter_code
_entity_poly.pdbx_strand_id
1 'polypeptide(L)'
;MKKNMSGEGGWWVVLLTATLAATSNAEGGAGLLTAAPLHQVITSSTLRWIQLQPDTTLEYVVTGAESEKGPVYLCRGRQQGDWLLGQLRPKYTECLISPETRSSNFEVLENIHNASLIHWKHWNKFAPRSKGAVTVDSSNSNVFIGRTNAIQDKLSHYIGRISYETSIGHMQVLDDENNELTKDSGEILVEIEPISYKLEKVKIEDGTERVTHDEPISFGERILQNNEDDDATVNTAVEYAYNYTLKWGHKHGIATGLNTTVEMIDGTIFPQMKWGDSFREERKDLFMLKQYLKPGTACNVTVRGNYTHRDVNYTGKLVTFYKDKTERSRPITGERVETIMQMEAIYGDVYFIANNSLVPTTTTTTTTTTTTTTTSTTILSTLLLPTPKVPTNIDIANPMKKPEDIEDIDSNDMKPPPVKENISMSTKGELEGRKPNAAGTSGIEMLSLLFPIFALLISV
;
A
#
# COMPACT_ATOMS: atom_id res chain seq x y z
N MET A 1 -11.24 71.26 5.91
CA MET A 1 -12.24 70.73 6.87
C MET A 1 -12.45 69.25 6.50
N LYS A 2 -11.79 68.29 7.15
CA LYS A 2 -12.08 67.58 8.42
C LYS A 2 -13.32 66.66 8.42
N LYS A 3 -13.06 65.37 8.71
CA LYS A 3 -13.88 64.19 9.16
C LYS A 3 -14.15 63.15 8.07
N ASN A 4 -13.58 61.93 8.07
CA ASN A 4 -13.41 60.82 9.05
C ASN A 4 -14.59 59.84 9.16
N MET A 5 -14.30 58.58 8.73
CA MET A 5 -14.55 57.26 9.36
C MET A 5 -15.99 56.82 9.69
N SER A 6 -16.41 55.68 9.13
CA SER A 6 -16.43 54.36 9.82
C SER A 6 -17.31 53.37 9.03
N GLY A 7 -16.92 52.08 9.01
CA GLY A 7 -17.73 51.02 8.38
C GLY A 7 -17.00 49.69 8.18
N GLU A 8 -16.17 49.26 9.13
CA GLU A 8 -15.66 47.88 9.20
C GLU A 8 -16.32 47.18 10.39
N GLY A 9 -17.01 46.07 10.13
CA GLY A 9 -17.56 45.21 11.16
C GLY A 9 -18.74 44.40 10.64
N GLY A 10 -18.48 43.16 10.21
CA GLY A 10 -19.59 42.23 9.93
C GLY A 10 -19.35 41.03 9.02
N TRP A 11 -18.12 40.73 8.58
CA TRP A 11 -17.88 39.63 7.61
C TRP A 11 -17.16 38.39 8.16
N TRP A 12 -16.74 38.38 9.42
CA TRP A 12 -16.00 37.24 9.98
C TRP A 12 -16.88 36.15 10.63
N VAL A 13 -18.16 36.43 10.92
CA VAL A 13 -19.02 35.47 11.64
C VAL A 13 -19.72 34.46 10.71
N VAL A 14 -19.85 34.76 9.40
CA VAL A 14 -20.48 33.84 8.44
C VAL A 14 -19.51 32.75 7.96
N LEU A 15 -18.19 32.97 8.03
CA LEU A 15 -17.20 31.97 7.62
C LEU A 15 -16.93 30.88 8.68
N LEU A 16 -17.29 31.12 9.94
CA LEU A 16 -17.00 30.19 11.05
C LEU A 16 -18.14 29.18 11.32
N THR A 17 -19.34 29.39 10.76
CA THR A 17 -20.44 28.41 10.85
C THR A 17 -20.56 27.52 9.61
N ALA A 18 -20.00 27.93 8.47
CA ALA A 18 -19.95 27.11 7.25
C ALA A 18 -18.83 26.03 7.25
N THR A 19 -17.89 26.09 8.20
CA THR A 19 -16.76 25.14 8.30
C THR A 19 -17.03 23.94 9.23
N LEU A 20 -18.16 23.91 9.93
CA LEU A 20 -18.57 22.81 10.81
C LEU A 20 -19.64 21.88 10.19
N ALA A 21 -20.06 22.14 8.95
CA ALA A 21 -20.91 21.25 8.15
C ALA A 21 -20.12 20.54 7.03
N ALA A 22 -18.80 20.42 7.17
CA ALA A 22 -18.11 19.29 6.56
C ALA A 22 -18.65 18.06 7.28
N THR A 23 -19.72 17.48 6.75
CA THR A 23 -20.06 16.09 7.06
C THR A 23 -18.77 15.33 6.82
N SER A 24 -18.16 14.87 7.91
CA SER A 24 -17.16 13.83 7.81
C SER A 24 -17.91 12.67 7.16
N ASN A 25 -17.81 12.55 5.84
CA ASN A 25 -18.06 11.32 5.13
C ASN A 25 -17.01 10.37 5.71
N ALA A 26 -17.34 9.75 6.84
CA ALA A 26 -16.57 8.67 7.41
C ALA A 26 -16.36 7.70 6.25
N GLU A 27 -15.10 7.55 5.86
CA GLU A 27 -14.70 6.81 4.67
C GLU A 27 -15.52 5.53 4.59
N GLY A 28 -16.29 5.36 3.52
CA GLY A 28 -17.25 4.27 3.34
C GLY A 28 -16.62 2.88 3.24
N GLY A 29 -15.43 2.64 3.77
CA GLY A 29 -14.77 1.35 3.73
C GLY A 29 -15.64 0.25 4.36
N ALA A 30 -15.65 -0.93 3.73
CA ALA A 30 -16.39 -2.06 4.24
C ALA A 30 -15.69 -2.62 5.48
N GLY A 31 -16.45 -3.05 6.50
CA GLY A 31 -15.86 -3.68 7.68
C GLY A 31 -15.51 -5.14 7.42
N LEU A 32 -14.40 -5.60 7.98
CA LEU A 32 -13.94 -7.00 7.96
C LEU A 32 -13.71 -7.47 9.38
N LEU A 33 -14.13 -8.70 9.68
CA LEU A 33 -13.82 -9.30 10.97
C LEU A 33 -12.37 -9.82 11.04
N THR A 34 -11.61 -9.35 12.02
CA THR A 34 -10.27 -9.86 12.33
C THR A 34 -10.30 -11.22 13.02
N ALA A 35 -9.17 -11.94 12.94
CA ALA A 35 -9.00 -13.20 13.66
C ALA A 35 -8.92 -12.99 15.18
N ALA A 36 -9.17 -14.06 15.94
CA ALA A 36 -8.94 -14.11 17.38
C ALA A 36 -7.50 -13.66 17.75
N PRO A 37 -7.30 -12.98 18.90
CA PRO A 37 -8.23 -12.90 20.04
C PRO A 37 -9.20 -11.72 20.04
N LEU A 38 -8.96 -10.68 19.23
CA LEU A 38 -9.65 -9.40 19.41
C LEU A 38 -11.04 -9.32 18.76
N HIS A 39 -11.34 -10.13 17.72
CA HIS A 39 -12.63 -10.11 17.00
C HIS A 39 -13.13 -8.69 16.66
N GLN A 40 -12.19 -7.80 16.31
CA GLN A 40 -12.47 -6.42 15.96
C GLN A 40 -12.84 -6.32 14.49
N VAL A 41 -13.69 -5.35 14.16
CA VAL A 41 -13.96 -4.97 12.77
C VAL A 41 -12.89 -3.99 12.34
N ILE A 42 -12.17 -4.32 11.27
CA ILE A 42 -11.22 -3.42 10.61
C ILE A 42 -11.80 -2.95 9.29
N THR A 43 -11.47 -1.74 8.89
CA THR A 43 -11.87 -1.21 7.58
C THR A 43 -11.04 -1.88 6.48
N SER A 44 -11.71 -2.47 5.49
CA SER A 44 -11.06 -2.99 4.29
C SER A 44 -10.44 -1.85 3.49
N SER A 45 -9.23 -2.07 3.00
CA SER A 45 -8.58 -1.16 2.05
C SER A 45 -8.93 -1.45 0.59
N THR A 46 -9.62 -2.57 0.32
CA THR A 46 -9.95 -3.06 -1.03
C THR A 46 -11.45 -3.09 -1.30
N LEU A 47 -12.29 -3.11 -0.26
CA LEU A 47 -13.76 -3.07 -0.35
C LEU A 47 -14.28 -1.76 0.23
N ARG A 48 -15.22 -1.13 -0.48
CA ARG A 48 -15.90 0.09 0.00
C ARG A 48 -17.34 0.15 -0.44
N TRP A 49 -18.15 0.82 0.35
CA TRP A 49 -19.50 1.23 0.04
C TRP A 49 -19.46 2.59 -0.66
N ILE A 50 -20.06 2.65 -1.85
CA ILE A 50 -20.14 3.87 -2.66
C ILE A 50 -21.58 4.20 -2.99
N GLN A 51 -21.91 5.48 -3.06
CA GLN A 51 -23.17 5.92 -3.64
C GLN A 51 -23.08 5.77 -5.16
N LEU A 52 -24.12 5.20 -5.77
CA LEU A 52 -24.15 4.99 -7.20
C LEU A 52 -24.37 6.34 -7.91
N GLN A 53 -23.36 6.80 -8.64
CA GLN A 53 -23.47 7.98 -9.50
C GLN A 53 -23.82 7.55 -10.94
N PRO A 54 -24.43 8.41 -11.76
CA PRO A 54 -24.83 8.07 -13.14
C PRO A 54 -23.68 7.58 -14.04
N ASP A 55 -22.44 7.97 -13.72
CA ASP A 55 -21.21 7.64 -14.42
C ASP A 55 -20.45 6.44 -13.84
N THR A 56 -20.94 5.87 -12.73
CA THR A 56 -20.26 4.77 -12.03
C THR A 56 -20.33 3.48 -12.87
N THR A 57 -19.17 2.90 -13.18
CA THR A 57 -19.11 1.60 -13.84
C THR A 57 -19.48 0.49 -12.87
N LEU A 58 -20.44 -0.35 -13.24
CA LEU A 58 -20.88 -1.48 -12.42
C LEU A 58 -19.91 -2.67 -12.44
N GLU A 59 -18.83 -2.60 -13.23
CA GLU A 59 -17.84 -3.66 -13.41
C GLU A 59 -17.18 -4.08 -12.09
N TYR A 60 -16.96 -3.14 -11.17
CA TYR A 60 -16.30 -3.38 -9.88
C TYR A 60 -17.28 -3.62 -8.73
N VAL A 61 -18.59 -3.57 -8.99
CA VAL A 61 -19.61 -3.77 -7.96
C VAL A 61 -19.76 -5.26 -7.67
N VAL A 62 -19.85 -5.61 -6.39
CA VAL A 62 -19.93 -7.00 -5.94
C VAL A 62 -21.30 -7.60 -6.28
N THR A 63 -21.29 -8.62 -7.12
CA THR A 63 -22.47 -9.43 -7.43
C THR A 63 -22.81 -10.38 -6.29
N GLY A 64 -24.02 -10.26 -5.75
CA GLY A 64 -24.55 -11.15 -4.71
C GLY A 64 -25.22 -12.40 -5.29
N ALA A 65 -25.99 -12.21 -6.37
CA ALA A 65 -26.73 -13.27 -7.05
C ALA A 65 -26.83 -12.97 -8.55
N GLU A 66 -27.23 -13.98 -9.31
CA GLU A 66 -27.49 -13.87 -10.75
C GLU A 66 -28.99 -14.00 -11.01
N SER A 67 -29.51 -13.27 -12.00
CA SER A 67 -30.89 -13.38 -12.46
C SER A 67 -30.94 -13.48 -13.98
N GLU A 68 -32.06 -13.94 -14.54
CA GLU A 68 -32.29 -13.96 -16.00
C GLU A 68 -32.14 -12.56 -16.65
N LYS A 69 -32.32 -11.49 -15.87
CA LYS A 69 -32.27 -10.09 -16.34
C LYS A 69 -30.90 -9.45 -16.14
N GLY A 70 -29.93 -10.19 -15.60
CA GLY A 70 -28.59 -9.71 -15.27
C GLY A 70 -28.22 -9.85 -13.78
N PRO A 71 -27.03 -9.38 -13.39
CA PRO A 71 -26.49 -9.53 -12.05
C PRO A 71 -27.27 -8.73 -11.01
N VAL A 72 -27.42 -9.30 -9.82
CA VAL A 72 -28.00 -8.64 -8.64
C VAL A 72 -26.87 -8.21 -7.72
N TYR A 73 -26.74 -6.90 -7.52
CA TYR A 73 -25.65 -6.32 -6.74
C TYR A 73 -26.01 -6.17 -5.26
N LEU A 74 -25.00 -6.19 -4.41
CA LEU A 74 -25.12 -5.91 -2.99
C LEU A 74 -25.27 -4.40 -2.78
N CYS A 75 -26.34 -3.99 -2.11
CA CYS A 75 -26.55 -2.60 -1.70
C CYS A 75 -26.90 -2.52 -0.22
N ARG A 76 -26.76 -1.34 0.37
CA ARG A 76 -27.24 -1.04 1.72
C ARG A 76 -27.94 0.31 1.75
N GLY A 77 -28.92 0.46 2.62
CA GLY A 77 -29.56 1.75 2.88
C GLY A 77 -29.88 1.92 4.36
N ARG A 78 -30.18 3.15 4.75
CA ARG A 78 -30.50 3.47 6.14
C ARG A 78 -31.99 3.32 6.42
N GLN A 79 -32.32 2.61 7.49
CA GLN A 79 -33.67 2.54 8.04
C GLN A 79 -33.59 2.76 9.54
N GLN A 80 -34.30 3.78 10.04
CA GLN A 80 -34.30 4.16 11.47
C GLN A 80 -32.90 4.42 12.07
N GLY A 81 -31.93 4.80 11.24
CA GLY A 81 -30.55 5.09 11.66
C GLY A 81 -29.57 3.95 11.41
N ASP A 82 -30.06 2.72 11.23
CA ASP A 82 -29.23 1.54 11.02
C ASP A 82 -29.00 1.27 9.52
N TRP A 83 -27.80 0.80 9.18
CA TRP A 83 -27.49 0.30 7.84
C TRP A 83 -28.00 -1.12 7.67
N LEU A 84 -28.87 -1.30 6.69
CA LEU A 84 -29.46 -2.58 6.36
C LEU A 84 -29.02 -3.01 4.96
N LEU A 85 -28.64 -4.28 4.84
CA LEU A 85 -28.30 -4.90 3.56
C LEU A 85 -29.56 -5.10 2.74
N GLY A 86 -29.44 -4.88 1.44
CA GLY A 86 -30.47 -5.13 0.45
C GLY A 86 -29.89 -5.64 -0.86
N GLN A 87 -30.75 -5.69 -1.87
CA GLN A 87 -30.40 -6.12 -3.21
C GLN A 87 -30.78 -5.08 -4.26
N LEU A 88 -29.85 -4.83 -5.19
CA LEU A 88 -30.07 -3.94 -6.33
C LEU A 88 -30.20 -4.80 -7.59
N ARG A 89 -31.43 -4.94 -8.10
CA ARG A 89 -31.71 -5.68 -9.35
C ARG A 89 -31.41 -4.78 -10.57
N PRO A 90 -31.08 -5.34 -11.75
CA PRO A 90 -30.69 -4.57 -12.95
C PRO A 90 -31.68 -3.50 -13.42
N LYS A 91 -32.97 -3.65 -13.10
CA LYS A 91 -34.03 -2.70 -13.47
C LYS A 91 -34.37 -1.70 -12.36
N TYR A 92 -33.78 -1.84 -11.18
CA TYR A 92 -34.13 -1.03 -10.02
C TYR A 92 -33.19 0.16 -9.92
N THR A 93 -33.78 1.33 -9.66
CA THR A 93 -33.08 2.56 -9.27
C THR A 93 -33.03 2.71 -7.75
N GLU A 94 -33.48 1.69 -7.02
CA GLU A 94 -33.64 1.69 -5.57
C GLU A 94 -33.11 0.38 -5.00
N CYS A 95 -32.51 0.44 -3.81
CA CYS A 95 -32.10 -0.72 -3.06
C CYS A 95 -33.31 -1.31 -2.32
N LEU A 96 -33.62 -2.58 -2.57
CA LEU A 96 -34.65 -3.31 -1.83
C LEU A 96 -34.03 -3.89 -0.57
N ILE A 97 -34.40 -3.34 0.59
CA ILE A 97 -33.80 -3.65 1.89
C ILE A 97 -34.68 -4.62 2.69
N SER A 98 -36.00 -4.46 2.59
CA SER A 98 -36.99 -5.31 3.23
C SER A 98 -38.24 -5.40 2.33
N PRO A 99 -39.23 -6.27 2.66
CA PRO A 99 -40.43 -6.46 1.84
C PRO A 99 -41.17 -5.15 1.52
N GLU A 100 -41.25 -4.27 2.51
CA GLU A 100 -41.99 -3.01 2.45
C GLU A 100 -41.08 -1.79 2.24
N THR A 101 -39.76 -1.93 2.41
CA THR A 101 -38.83 -0.81 2.40
C THR A 101 -37.89 -0.84 1.20
N ARG A 102 -37.98 0.22 0.40
CA ARG A 102 -37.04 0.54 -0.67
C ARG A 102 -36.35 1.84 -0.34
N SER A 103 -35.05 1.90 -0.56
CA SER A 103 -34.28 3.13 -0.38
C SER A 103 -33.77 3.64 -1.71
N SER A 104 -34.10 4.89 -2.02
CA SER A 104 -33.47 5.65 -3.10
C SER A 104 -32.09 6.18 -2.71
N ASN A 105 -31.85 6.36 -1.40
CA ASN A 105 -30.55 6.73 -0.85
C ASN A 105 -29.83 5.46 -0.38
N PHE A 106 -29.01 4.89 -1.25
CA PHE A 106 -28.31 3.64 -0.97
C PHE A 106 -26.85 3.70 -1.42
N GLU A 107 -26.08 2.75 -0.90
CA GLU A 107 -24.70 2.52 -1.29
C GLU A 107 -24.58 1.10 -1.84
N VAL A 108 -23.68 0.89 -2.80
CA VAL A 108 -23.34 -0.42 -3.35
C VAL A 108 -21.95 -0.83 -2.89
N LEU A 109 -21.74 -2.14 -2.71
CA LEU A 109 -20.43 -2.66 -2.33
C LEU A 109 -19.54 -2.75 -3.57
N GLU A 110 -18.45 -2.02 -3.59
CA GLU A 110 -17.44 -2.03 -4.65
C GLU A 110 -16.17 -2.73 -4.20
N ASN A 111 -15.64 -3.61 -5.06
CA ASN A 111 -14.29 -4.14 -4.96
C ASN A 111 -13.35 -3.24 -5.77
N ILE A 112 -12.65 -2.34 -5.08
CA ILE A 112 -11.85 -1.25 -5.64
C ILE A 112 -10.86 -1.82 -6.66
N HIS A 113 -11.08 -1.54 -7.95
CA HIS A 113 -10.26 -2.06 -9.05
C HIS A 113 -10.03 -3.58 -9.00
N ASN A 114 -11.01 -4.33 -8.49
CA ASN A 114 -10.95 -5.77 -8.27
C ASN A 114 -9.72 -6.21 -7.44
N ALA A 115 -9.28 -5.36 -6.50
CA ALA A 115 -8.10 -5.56 -5.69
C ALA A 115 -8.25 -6.65 -4.63
N SER A 116 -9.46 -6.91 -4.19
CA SER A 116 -9.79 -7.96 -3.22
C SER A 116 -10.06 -9.30 -3.89
N LEU A 117 -9.71 -10.40 -3.24
CA LEU A 117 -10.23 -11.72 -3.56
C LEU A 117 -11.38 -12.04 -2.61
N ILE A 118 -12.60 -11.97 -3.12
CA ILE A 118 -13.82 -12.29 -2.37
C ILE A 118 -14.31 -13.70 -2.70
N HIS A 119 -14.74 -14.42 -1.68
CA HIS A 119 -15.32 -15.75 -1.81
C HIS A 119 -16.59 -15.89 -0.99
N TRP A 120 -17.51 -16.68 -1.51
CA TRP A 120 -18.63 -17.21 -0.75
C TRP A 120 -18.19 -18.48 -0.06
N LYS A 121 -18.18 -18.46 1.27
CA LYS A 121 -17.78 -19.60 2.09
C LYS A 121 -19.00 -20.22 2.72
N HIS A 122 -19.07 -21.55 2.74
CA HIS A 122 -20.16 -22.25 3.42
C HIS A 122 -20.33 -21.78 4.86
N TRP A 123 -21.59 -21.55 5.25
CA TRP A 123 -22.00 -21.09 6.56
C TRP A 123 -23.21 -21.88 7.07
N ASN A 124 -23.26 -22.09 8.39
CA ASN A 124 -24.42 -22.61 9.10
C ASN A 124 -24.58 -21.90 10.44
N LYS A 125 -25.75 -22.00 11.07
CA LYS A 125 -26.08 -21.30 12.32
C LYS A 125 -25.15 -21.57 13.51
N PHE A 126 -24.41 -22.68 13.51
CA PHE A 126 -23.45 -23.03 14.55
C PHE A 126 -22.00 -22.73 14.16
N ALA A 127 -21.78 -22.24 12.93
CA ALA A 127 -20.46 -21.89 12.46
C ALA A 127 -19.96 -20.67 13.24
N PRO A 128 -18.69 -20.67 13.70
CA PRO A 128 -18.10 -19.48 14.28
C PRO A 128 -17.99 -18.38 13.22
N ARG A 129 -17.88 -17.13 13.68
CA ARG A 129 -17.67 -15.98 12.80
C ARG A 129 -16.37 -16.19 12.00
N SER A 130 -16.46 -16.13 10.68
CA SER A 130 -15.31 -16.37 9.81
C SER A 130 -14.36 -15.16 9.79
N LYS A 131 -13.05 -15.41 9.86
CA LYS A 131 -12.04 -14.38 9.60
C LYS A 131 -12.25 -13.80 8.19
N GLY A 132 -12.19 -12.48 8.05
CA GLY A 132 -12.39 -11.77 6.79
C GLY A 132 -13.85 -11.66 6.36
N ALA A 133 -14.81 -12.07 7.21
CA ALA A 133 -16.23 -11.90 6.91
C ALA A 133 -16.56 -10.41 6.76
N VAL A 134 -17.26 -10.08 5.67
CA VAL A 134 -17.63 -8.70 5.34
C VAL A 134 -18.87 -8.29 6.13
N THR A 135 -18.76 -7.19 6.88
CA THR A 135 -19.87 -6.64 7.65
C THR A 135 -20.73 -5.70 6.79
N VAL A 136 -22.02 -5.64 7.11
CA VAL A 136 -22.95 -4.71 6.46
C VAL A 136 -22.66 -3.27 6.90
N ASP A 137 -22.32 -3.11 8.17
CA ASP A 137 -21.93 -1.84 8.78
C ASP A 137 -20.60 -2.02 9.52
N SER A 138 -19.68 -1.07 9.35
CA SER A 138 -18.42 -1.06 10.09
C SER A 138 -18.62 -0.78 11.58
N SER A 139 -19.74 -0.13 11.95
CA SER A 139 -20.11 0.13 13.34
C SER A 139 -20.63 -1.13 14.06
N ASN A 140 -21.13 -2.13 13.31
CA ASN A 140 -21.77 -3.32 13.85
C ASN A 140 -20.99 -4.60 13.49
N SER A 141 -20.28 -5.14 14.48
CA SER A 141 -19.45 -6.36 14.34
C SER A 141 -20.21 -7.68 14.35
N ASN A 142 -21.55 -7.63 14.42
CA ASN A 142 -22.39 -8.82 14.54
C ASN A 142 -23.21 -9.13 13.29
N VAL A 143 -23.24 -8.24 12.28
CA VAL A 143 -24.06 -8.39 11.08
C VAL A 143 -23.20 -8.51 9.83
N PHE A 144 -23.27 -9.66 9.19
CA PHE A 144 -22.46 -10.04 8.03
C PHE A 144 -23.30 -10.24 6.78
N ILE A 145 -22.65 -10.11 5.62
CA ILE A 145 -23.28 -10.38 4.32
C ILE A 145 -23.34 -11.88 4.08
N GLY A 146 -24.53 -12.38 3.76
CA GLY A 146 -24.75 -13.79 3.44
C GLY A 146 -25.67 -13.98 2.23
N ARG A 147 -25.71 -15.22 1.75
CA ARG A 147 -26.68 -15.65 0.75
C ARG A 147 -26.99 -17.13 0.91
N THR A 148 -28.05 -17.59 0.26
CA THR A 148 -28.43 -19.01 0.25
C THR A 148 -29.00 -19.37 -1.12
N ASN A 149 -28.97 -20.64 -1.49
CA ASN A 149 -29.51 -21.07 -2.78
C ASN A 149 -30.99 -20.72 -2.88
N ALA A 150 -31.38 -20.18 -4.03
CA ALA A 150 -32.79 -19.95 -4.32
C ALA A 150 -33.51 -21.28 -4.55
N ILE A 151 -34.80 -21.33 -4.22
CA ILE A 151 -35.65 -22.51 -4.47
C ILE A 151 -36.30 -22.40 -5.87
N GLN A 152 -36.51 -21.18 -6.36
CA GLN A 152 -37.08 -20.90 -7.68
C GLN A 152 -35.96 -20.50 -8.67
N ASP A 153 -36.16 -20.79 -9.96
CA ASP A 153 -35.16 -20.56 -11.02
C ASP A 153 -34.95 -19.08 -11.42
N LYS A 154 -35.59 -18.11 -10.75
CA LYS A 154 -35.51 -16.68 -11.11
C LYS A 154 -34.22 -16.00 -10.65
N LEU A 155 -33.70 -16.44 -9.50
CA LEU A 155 -32.46 -15.98 -8.89
C LEU A 155 -31.58 -17.19 -8.63
N SER A 156 -30.26 -17.03 -8.72
CA SER A 156 -29.35 -18.11 -8.30
C SER A 156 -29.31 -18.24 -6.77
N HIS A 157 -29.38 -17.12 -6.05
CA HIS A 157 -29.30 -17.06 -4.59
C HIS A 157 -30.22 -15.98 -4.04
N TYR A 158 -30.74 -16.20 -2.83
CA TYR A 158 -31.37 -15.16 -2.01
C TYR A 158 -30.31 -14.47 -1.17
N ILE A 159 -30.19 -13.16 -1.34
CA ILE A 159 -29.23 -12.31 -0.61
C ILE A 159 -29.84 -11.95 0.75
N GLY A 160 -29.00 -11.90 1.77
CA GLY A 160 -29.45 -11.55 3.10
C GLY A 160 -28.32 -11.30 4.08
N ARG A 161 -28.70 -11.15 5.35
CA ARG A 161 -27.77 -10.84 6.43
C ARG A 161 -27.68 -12.01 7.41
N ILE A 162 -26.50 -12.18 7.98
CA ILE A 162 -26.24 -13.11 9.07
C ILE A 162 -26.00 -12.29 10.34
N SER A 163 -26.88 -12.39 11.33
CA SER A 163 -26.73 -11.73 12.61
C SER A 163 -26.26 -12.71 13.69
N TYR A 164 -25.28 -12.29 14.50
CA TYR A 164 -24.82 -13.02 15.68
C TYR A 164 -25.16 -12.23 16.95
N GLU A 165 -26.40 -12.39 17.44
CA GLU A 165 -26.78 -11.88 18.77
C GLU A 165 -26.18 -12.73 19.89
N THR A 166 -25.95 -14.01 19.62
CA THR A 166 -25.32 -14.97 20.53
C THR A 166 -24.21 -15.75 19.80
N SER A 167 -23.79 -16.90 20.36
CA SER A 167 -22.91 -17.84 19.66
C SER A 167 -23.59 -18.53 18.46
N ILE A 168 -24.91 -18.42 18.34
CA ILE A 168 -25.70 -18.95 17.23
C ILE A 168 -26.00 -17.79 16.28
N GLY A 169 -25.71 -18.00 14.99
CA GLY A 169 -26.02 -17.03 13.95
C GLY A 169 -27.38 -17.28 13.31
N HIS A 170 -28.07 -16.20 12.92
CA HIS A 170 -29.37 -16.24 12.25
C HIS A 170 -29.25 -15.60 10.87
N MET A 171 -29.64 -16.32 9.81
CA MET A 171 -29.65 -15.78 8.46
C MET A 171 -31.08 -15.38 8.08
N GLN A 172 -31.25 -14.12 7.69
CA GLN A 172 -32.48 -13.56 7.14
C GLN A 172 -32.23 -13.18 5.68
N VAL A 173 -33.00 -13.74 4.75
CA VAL A 173 -32.90 -13.49 3.30
C VAL A 173 -34.22 -13.01 2.72
N LEU A 174 -34.17 -12.30 1.60
CA LEU A 174 -35.35 -11.92 0.82
C LEU A 174 -35.52 -12.84 -0.39
N ASP A 175 -36.70 -13.43 -0.55
CA ASP A 175 -37.02 -14.25 -1.72
C ASP A 175 -37.38 -13.43 -2.97
N ASP A 176 -37.80 -14.12 -4.03
CA ASP A 176 -38.21 -13.52 -5.30
C ASP A 176 -39.45 -12.61 -5.19
N GLU A 177 -40.35 -12.96 -4.27
CA GLU A 177 -41.60 -12.28 -3.95
C GLU A 177 -41.43 -11.19 -2.90
N ASN A 178 -40.18 -11.00 -2.43
CA ASN A 178 -39.76 -10.10 -1.38
C ASN A 178 -40.27 -10.50 0.01
N ASN A 179 -40.56 -11.78 0.27
CA ASN A 179 -40.83 -12.27 1.61
C ASN A 179 -39.51 -12.47 2.37
N GLU A 180 -39.52 -12.17 3.67
CA GLU A 180 -38.41 -12.50 4.56
C GLU A 180 -38.44 -13.97 4.95
N LEU A 181 -37.34 -14.67 4.71
CA LEU A 181 -37.15 -16.07 5.07
C LEU A 181 -36.00 -16.20 6.06
N THR A 182 -36.20 -17.02 7.09
CA THR A 182 -35.11 -17.42 7.99
C THR A 182 -34.50 -18.73 7.51
N LYS A 183 -33.16 -18.80 7.48
CA LYS A 183 -32.42 -19.99 7.04
C LYS A 183 -31.34 -20.36 8.06
N ASP A 184 -31.10 -21.67 8.18
CA ASP A 184 -30.10 -22.24 9.09
C ASP A 184 -28.74 -22.48 8.43
N SER A 185 -28.67 -22.38 7.10
CA SER A 185 -27.48 -22.62 6.30
C SER A 185 -27.46 -21.78 5.03
N GLY A 186 -26.26 -21.50 4.54
CA GLY A 186 -26.03 -20.77 3.30
C GLY A 186 -24.53 -20.51 3.11
N GLU A 187 -24.21 -19.31 2.66
CA GLU A 187 -22.87 -18.84 2.42
C GLU A 187 -22.67 -17.46 3.05
N ILE A 188 -21.46 -17.19 3.51
CA ILE A 188 -21.02 -15.90 4.03
C ILE A 188 -19.97 -15.29 3.09
N LEU A 189 -20.06 -13.99 2.84
CA LEU A 189 -19.07 -13.29 2.04
C LEU A 189 -17.80 -13.05 2.85
N VAL A 190 -16.67 -13.51 2.32
CA VAL A 190 -15.36 -13.39 2.96
C VAL A 190 -14.37 -12.75 2.00
N GLU A 191 -13.66 -11.74 2.47
CA GLU A 191 -12.46 -11.21 1.84
C GLU A 191 -11.23 -12.04 2.27
N ILE A 192 -10.44 -12.47 1.29
CA ILE A 192 -9.18 -13.17 1.52
C ILE A 192 -8.03 -12.17 1.44
N GLU A 193 -7.26 -12.09 2.52
CA GLU A 193 -6.08 -11.25 2.60
C GLU A 193 -4.96 -11.77 1.67
N PRO A 194 -4.28 -10.88 0.93
CA PRO A 194 -3.11 -11.25 0.14
C PRO A 194 -1.90 -11.57 1.02
N ILE A 195 -0.98 -12.38 0.50
CA ILE A 195 0.25 -12.79 1.20
C ILE A 195 1.50 -12.09 0.66
N SER A 196 1.49 -11.69 -0.62
CA SER A 196 2.59 -11.00 -1.27
C SER A 196 2.13 -10.33 -2.57
N TYR A 197 2.99 -9.46 -3.08
CA TYR A 197 2.80 -8.79 -4.36
C TYR A 197 3.99 -9.02 -5.29
N LYS A 198 3.75 -8.92 -6.59
CA LYS A 198 4.77 -8.71 -7.62
C LYS A 198 4.34 -7.55 -8.49
N LEU A 199 5.19 -6.54 -8.59
CA LEU A 199 4.98 -5.39 -9.46
C LEU A 199 5.81 -5.61 -10.73
N GLU A 200 5.13 -5.84 -11.85
CA GLU A 200 5.75 -6.19 -13.14
C GLU A 200 5.66 -5.06 -14.16
N LYS A 201 6.59 -5.07 -15.11
CA LYS A 201 6.61 -4.16 -16.27
C LYS A 201 6.53 -2.69 -15.84
N VAL A 202 7.25 -2.34 -14.78
CA VAL A 202 7.23 -0.97 -14.27
C VAL A 202 7.88 -0.02 -15.25
N LYS A 203 7.14 1.03 -15.59
CA LYS A 203 7.59 2.14 -16.41
C LYS A 203 7.51 3.42 -15.59
N ILE A 204 8.65 4.11 -15.46
CA ILE A 204 8.73 5.44 -14.86
C ILE A 204 8.25 6.47 -15.87
N GLU A 205 7.50 7.45 -15.41
CA GLU A 205 7.04 8.58 -16.21
C GLU A 205 7.98 9.77 -16.00
N ASP A 206 9.09 9.81 -16.73
CA ASP A 206 10.15 10.82 -16.53
C ASP A 206 9.65 12.28 -16.58
N GLY A 207 8.58 12.56 -17.35
CA GLY A 207 7.95 13.88 -17.41
C GLY A 207 7.22 14.32 -16.13
N THR A 208 7.13 13.45 -15.11
CA THR A 208 6.49 13.72 -13.82
C THR A 208 7.48 13.88 -12.68
N GLU A 209 8.79 13.79 -12.97
CA GLU A 209 9.84 13.88 -11.96
C GLU A 209 9.81 15.25 -11.26
N ARG A 210 9.83 15.21 -9.92
CA ARG A 210 9.88 16.38 -9.05
C ARG A 210 10.98 16.19 -8.03
N VAL A 211 11.92 17.11 -8.00
CA VAL A 211 12.93 17.20 -6.93
C VAL A 211 12.29 17.93 -5.76
N THR A 212 12.16 17.24 -4.61
CA THR A 212 11.54 17.80 -3.40
C THR A 212 12.56 18.36 -2.43
N HIS A 213 13.76 17.79 -2.40
CA HIS A 213 14.85 18.26 -1.56
C HIS A 213 16.18 18.00 -2.25
N ASP A 214 17.11 18.92 -2.05
CA ASP A 214 18.40 18.92 -2.72
C ASP A 214 19.44 19.56 -1.79
N GLU A 215 20.39 18.75 -1.32
CA GLU A 215 21.43 19.17 -0.39
C GLU A 215 22.83 18.93 -0.99
N PRO A 216 23.59 20.00 -1.33
CA PRO A 216 24.93 19.85 -1.86
C PRO A 216 25.93 19.49 -0.75
N ILE A 217 26.67 18.40 -0.97
CA ILE A 217 27.71 17.88 -0.08
C ILE A 217 29.05 17.92 -0.81
N SER A 218 30.08 18.47 -0.16
CA SER A 218 31.46 18.44 -0.70
C SER A 218 32.19 17.19 -0.23
N PHE A 219 32.68 16.39 -1.15
CA PHE A 219 33.51 15.20 -0.87
C PHE A 219 35.01 15.53 -0.78
N GLY A 220 35.36 16.79 -1.06
CA GLY A 220 36.70 17.33 -0.93
C GLY A 220 37.36 17.63 -2.28
N GLU A 221 38.61 18.08 -2.17
CA GLU A 221 39.44 18.47 -3.30
C GLU A 221 40.48 17.38 -3.62
N ARG A 222 40.80 17.25 -4.90
CA ARG A 222 41.85 16.37 -5.42
C ARG A 222 42.71 17.14 -6.42
N ILE A 223 43.98 16.81 -6.48
CA ILE A 223 44.90 17.38 -7.46
C ILE A 223 45.19 16.28 -8.48
N LEU A 224 44.82 16.52 -9.73
CA LEU A 224 45.25 15.71 -10.87
C LEU A 224 46.53 16.32 -11.41
N GLN A 225 47.62 15.56 -11.49
CA GLN A 225 48.92 16.05 -11.93
C GLN A 225 49.56 15.09 -12.92
N ASN A 226 50.14 15.63 -13.99
CA ASN A 226 50.94 14.88 -14.94
C ASN A 226 52.42 15.15 -14.69
N ASN A 227 53.10 14.17 -14.08
CA ASN A 227 54.55 14.21 -13.81
C ASN A 227 55.35 13.48 -14.90
N GLU A 228 54.71 12.98 -15.95
CA GLU A 228 55.37 12.30 -17.06
C GLU A 228 55.87 13.31 -18.09
N ASP A 229 56.79 12.87 -18.96
CA ASP A 229 57.40 13.71 -20.00
C ASP A 229 56.50 13.86 -21.24
N ASP A 230 55.42 13.07 -21.33
CA ASP A 230 54.45 13.07 -22.42
C ASP A 230 53.05 13.55 -21.97
N ASP A 231 52.25 14.03 -22.93
CA ASP A 231 50.86 14.39 -22.69
C ASP A 231 50.04 13.14 -22.29
N ALA A 232 49.29 13.22 -21.19
CA ALA A 232 48.56 12.08 -20.66
C ALA A 232 47.17 12.47 -20.12
N THR A 233 46.23 11.51 -20.15
CA THR A 233 44.96 11.63 -19.43
C THR A 233 45.13 11.06 -18.03
N VAL A 234 45.16 11.95 -17.04
CA VAL A 234 45.29 11.58 -15.63
C VAL A 234 43.91 11.22 -15.10
N ASN A 235 43.79 10.01 -14.56
CA ASN A 235 42.56 9.49 -13.98
C ASN A 235 42.77 9.23 -12.48
N THR A 236 41.83 9.66 -11.64
CA THR A 236 41.76 9.24 -10.24
C THR A 236 40.34 8.88 -9.86
N ALA A 237 40.14 8.11 -8.80
CA ALA A 237 38.83 7.71 -8.32
C ALA A 237 38.58 8.28 -6.93
N VAL A 238 37.36 8.75 -6.69
CA VAL A 238 36.88 9.18 -5.37
C VAL A 238 35.81 8.20 -4.92
N GLU A 239 36.08 7.47 -3.85
CA GLU A 239 35.09 6.62 -3.20
C GLU A 239 34.13 7.50 -2.40
N TYR A 240 32.84 7.21 -2.55
CA TYR A 240 31.79 7.83 -1.76
C TYR A 240 30.76 6.79 -1.34
N ALA A 241 30.19 7.02 -0.16
CA ALA A 241 29.13 6.20 0.40
C ALA A 241 27.89 7.06 0.62
N TYR A 242 26.71 6.52 0.31
CA TYR A 242 25.45 7.18 0.59
C TYR A 242 24.35 6.19 0.93
N ASN A 243 23.36 6.66 1.68
CA ASN A 243 22.17 5.89 1.99
C ASN A 243 21.16 6.07 0.86
N TYR A 244 21.07 5.05 0.00
CA TYR A 244 20.02 4.94 -1.00
C TYR A 244 18.71 4.59 -0.30
N THR A 245 17.65 5.34 -0.62
CA THR A 245 16.31 4.98 -0.17
C THR A 245 15.34 4.92 -1.33
N LEU A 246 14.44 3.94 -1.29
CA LEU A 246 13.42 3.73 -2.31
C LEU A 246 12.11 3.36 -1.64
N LYS A 247 11.05 4.06 -1.98
CA LYS A 247 9.71 3.80 -1.48
C LYS A 247 8.72 3.82 -2.63
N TRP A 248 7.88 2.81 -2.69
CA TRP A 248 6.73 2.76 -3.59
C TRP A 248 5.51 3.31 -2.85
N GLY A 249 4.79 4.19 -3.52
CA GLY A 249 3.69 4.98 -2.99
C GLY A 249 2.53 4.11 -2.51
N HIS A 250 1.72 4.70 -1.64
CA HIS A 250 0.51 4.06 -1.14
C HIS A 250 -0.61 4.29 -2.15
N LYS A 251 -1.35 3.24 -2.47
CA LYS A 251 -2.56 3.34 -3.29
C LYS A 251 -3.67 2.51 -2.67
N HIS A 252 -4.90 2.96 -2.83
CA HIS A 252 -6.08 2.21 -2.41
C HIS A 252 -6.10 0.81 -3.03
N GLY A 253 -6.62 -0.15 -2.26
CA GLY A 253 -6.67 -1.55 -2.65
C GLY A 253 -5.33 -2.29 -2.56
N ILE A 254 -4.38 -1.83 -1.74
CA ILE A 254 -3.10 -2.51 -1.52
C ILE A 254 -2.77 -2.49 -0.03
N ALA A 255 -2.53 -3.66 0.54
CA ALA A 255 -2.11 -3.78 1.93
C ALA A 255 -0.63 -3.41 2.07
N THR A 256 -0.31 -2.61 3.08
CA THR A 256 1.07 -2.22 3.40
C THR A 256 1.78 -3.34 4.16
N GLY A 257 3.12 -3.31 4.14
CA GLY A 257 3.94 -4.26 4.91
C GLY A 257 4.06 -5.67 4.31
N LEU A 258 3.43 -5.94 3.16
CA LEU A 258 3.51 -7.23 2.47
C LEU A 258 4.74 -7.31 1.56
N ASN A 259 5.36 -8.48 1.54
CA ASN A 259 6.52 -8.76 0.70
C ASN A 259 6.18 -8.52 -0.78
N THR A 260 7.03 -7.76 -1.45
CA THR A 260 6.86 -7.29 -2.82
C THR A 260 8.17 -7.43 -3.59
N THR A 261 8.08 -8.03 -4.77
CA THR A 261 9.17 -8.03 -5.77
C THR A 261 8.83 -7.05 -6.88
N VAL A 262 9.78 -6.22 -7.30
CA VAL A 262 9.57 -5.23 -8.35
C VAL A 262 10.45 -5.54 -9.55
N GLU A 263 9.83 -5.60 -10.73
CA GLU A 263 10.45 -5.87 -12.02
C GLU A 263 10.13 -4.72 -12.98
N MET A 264 11.17 -4.01 -13.38
CA MET A 264 11.11 -2.90 -14.33
C MET A 264 10.90 -3.41 -15.76
N ILE A 265 10.46 -2.54 -16.65
CA ILE A 265 10.26 -2.88 -18.07
C ILE A 265 11.57 -3.25 -18.79
N ASP A 266 12.71 -2.78 -18.30
CA ASP A 266 14.05 -3.10 -18.81
C ASP A 266 14.58 -4.44 -18.28
N GLY A 267 13.81 -5.16 -17.46
CA GLY A 267 14.19 -6.42 -16.82
C GLY A 267 14.97 -6.24 -15.52
N THR A 268 15.20 -5.01 -15.05
CA THR A 268 15.84 -4.77 -13.76
C THR A 268 14.93 -5.26 -12.63
N ILE A 269 15.47 -6.15 -11.79
CA ILE A 269 14.77 -6.70 -10.63
C ILE A 269 15.32 -6.05 -9.37
N PHE A 270 14.44 -5.48 -8.56
CA PHE A 270 14.79 -4.95 -7.25
C PHE A 270 14.78 -6.04 -6.18
N PRO A 271 15.60 -5.90 -5.11
CA PRO A 271 15.50 -6.75 -3.94
C PRO A 271 14.08 -6.79 -3.37
N GLN A 272 13.73 -7.91 -2.75
CA GLN A 272 12.44 -8.04 -2.08
C GLN A 272 12.31 -6.98 -0.99
N MET A 273 11.21 -6.25 -1.01
CA MET A 273 10.90 -5.19 -0.05
C MET A 273 9.46 -5.33 0.44
N LYS A 274 9.07 -4.56 1.44
CA LYS A 274 7.68 -4.51 1.89
C LYS A 274 6.95 -3.35 1.24
N TRP A 275 5.72 -3.58 0.78
CA TRP A 275 4.93 -2.52 0.13
C TRP A 275 4.69 -1.35 1.09
N GLY A 276 4.89 -0.13 0.61
CA GLY A 276 4.72 1.09 1.41
C GLY A 276 5.86 1.37 2.39
N ASP A 277 6.75 0.41 2.66
CA ASP A 277 7.94 0.62 3.47
C ASP A 277 9.08 1.19 2.61
N SER A 278 9.93 2.02 3.22
CA SER A 278 11.14 2.51 2.56
C SER A 278 12.22 1.44 2.60
N PHE A 279 12.60 0.92 1.44
CA PHE A 279 13.84 0.19 1.26
C PHE A 279 15.03 1.12 1.50
N ARG A 280 16.04 0.65 2.24
CA ARG A 280 17.25 1.41 2.55
C ARG A 280 18.48 0.52 2.34
N GLU A 281 19.48 1.06 1.68
CA GLU A 281 20.73 0.38 1.38
C GLU A 281 21.88 1.39 1.44
N GLU A 282 22.96 1.05 2.14
CA GLU A 282 24.20 1.82 2.06
C GLU A 282 24.93 1.40 0.78
N ARG A 283 25.06 2.32 -0.17
CA ARG A 283 25.79 2.10 -1.42
C ARG A 283 27.16 2.75 -1.34
N LYS A 284 28.16 2.05 -1.85
CA LYS A 284 29.53 2.51 -1.99
C LYS A 284 29.89 2.47 -3.46
N ASP A 285 30.15 3.64 -4.02
CA ASP A 285 30.43 3.82 -5.44
C ASP A 285 31.76 4.57 -5.64
N LEU A 286 32.34 4.42 -6.82
CA LEU A 286 33.56 5.12 -7.23
C LEU A 286 33.22 6.15 -8.30
N PHE A 287 33.52 7.41 -8.01
CA PHE A 287 33.41 8.49 -8.98
C PHE A 287 34.75 8.72 -9.67
N MET A 288 34.80 8.49 -10.98
CA MET A 288 36.03 8.60 -11.76
C MET A 288 36.24 10.03 -12.25
N LEU A 289 37.34 10.65 -11.82
CA LEU A 289 37.82 11.93 -12.31
C LEU A 289 38.80 11.68 -13.46
N LYS A 290 38.67 12.44 -14.55
CA LYS A 290 39.53 12.31 -15.72
C LYS A 290 39.82 13.67 -16.31
N GLN A 291 41.10 14.00 -16.48
CA GLN A 291 41.53 15.25 -17.11
C GLN A 291 42.76 15.02 -17.98
N TYR A 292 42.74 15.58 -19.19
CA TYR A 292 43.92 15.62 -20.05
C TYR A 292 44.86 16.73 -19.59
N LEU A 293 46.13 16.38 -19.36
CA LEU A 293 47.15 17.27 -18.82
C LEU A 293 48.46 17.12 -19.60
N LYS A 294 49.09 18.26 -19.91
CA LYS A 294 50.44 18.29 -20.49
C LYS A 294 51.52 17.99 -19.44
N PRO A 295 52.73 17.61 -19.85
CA PRO A 295 53.87 17.41 -18.96
C PRO A 295 54.06 18.58 -18.00
N GLY A 296 54.24 18.27 -16.70
CA GLY A 296 54.49 19.26 -15.67
C GLY A 296 53.30 20.17 -15.34
N THR A 297 52.07 19.75 -15.66
CA THR A 297 50.84 20.50 -15.35
C THR A 297 49.93 19.76 -14.38
N ALA A 298 49.16 20.51 -13.60
CA ALA A 298 48.19 20.01 -12.65
C ALA A 298 46.86 20.79 -12.71
N CYS A 299 45.80 20.18 -12.19
CA CYS A 299 44.45 20.73 -12.11
C CYS A 299 43.83 20.36 -10.76
N ASN A 300 43.28 21.36 -10.07
CA ASN A 300 42.51 21.13 -8.84
C ASN A 300 41.09 20.75 -9.22
N VAL A 301 40.58 19.66 -8.64
CA VAL A 301 39.24 19.15 -8.89
C VAL A 301 38.49 19.12 -7.57
N THR A 302 37.38 19.83 -7.51
CA THR A 302 36.45 19.75 -6.37
C THR A 302 35.36 18.76 -6.70
N VAL A 303 35.18 17.74 -5.87
CA VAL A 303 34.11 16.77 -6.02
C VAL A 303 32.94 17.17 -5.13
N ARG A 304 31.79 17.39 -5.75
CA ARG A 304 30.53 17.67 -5.08
C ARG A 304 29.58 16.51 -5.34
N GLY A 305 28.74 16.19 -4.38
CA GLY A 305 27.59 15.35 -4.61
C GLY A 305 26.34 16.09 -4.15
N ASN A 306 25.23 15.81 -4.82
CA ASN A 306 23.95 16.37 -4.47
C ASN A 306 23.07 15.26 -3.92
N TYR A 307 22.64 15.42 -2.67
CA TYR A 307 21.73 14.48 -2.05
C TYR A 307 20.30 14.86 -2.44
N THR A 308 19.78 14.16 -3.45
CA THR A 308 18.54 14.53 -4.12
C THR A 308 17.43 13.58 -3.71
N HIS A 309 16.36 14.14 -3.17
CA HIS A 309 15.08 13.46 -2.97
C HIS A 309 14.18 13.77 -4.16
N ARG A 310 13.72 12.72 -4.83
CA ARG A 310 12.87 12.86 -6.00
C ARG A 310 11.65 11.96 -5.92
N ASP A 311 10.56 12.51 -6.42
CA ASP A 311 9.29 11.84 -6.56
C ASP A 311 8.95 11.72 -8.04
N VAL A 312 8.57 10.54 -8.48
CA VAL A 312 8.23 10.29 -9.89
C VAL A 312 7.07 9.33 -10.01
N ASN A 313 6.15 9.58 -10.93
CA ASN A 313 5.06 8.65 -11.17
C ASN A 313 5.55 7.42 -11.94
N TYR A 314 4.86 6.31 -11.72
CA TYR A 314 5.09 5.07 -12.45
C TYR A 314 3.76 4.42 -12.84
N THR A 315 3.86 3.59 -13.87
CA THR A 315 2.80 2.67 -14.30
C THR A 315 3.33 1.25 -14.32
N GLY A 316 2.46 0.26 -14.14
CA GLY A 316 2.86 -1.14 -14.17
C GLY A 316 1.67 -2.09 -14.01
N LYS A 317 1.99 -3.37 -13.81
CA LYS A 317 1.02 -4.43 -13.53
C LYS A 317 1.27 -4.97 -12.12
N LEU A 318 0.30 -4.81 -11.23
CA LEU A 318 0.34 -5.41 -9.90
C LEU A 318 -0.24 -6.82 -9.97
N VAL A 319 0.55 -7.81 -9.60
CA VAL A 319 0.12 -9.20 -9.37
C VAL A 319 0.04 -9.42 -7.86
N THR A 320 -1.11 -9.87 -7.40
CA THR A 320 -1.40 -10.17 -6.00
C THR A 320 -1.51 -11.67 -5.82
N PHE A 321 -0.77 -12.21 -4.84
CA PHE A 321 -0.79 -13.63 -4.50
C PHE A 321 -1.60 -13.86 -3.23
N TYR A 322 -2.41 -14.92 -3.25
CA TYR A 322 -3.23 -15.34 -2.11
C TYR A 322 -2.79 -16.71 -1.60
N LYS A 323 -3.25 -17.06 -0.39
CA LYS A 323 -2.83 -18.29 0.31
C LYS A 323 -3.20 -19.58 -0.44
N ASP A 324 -4.28 -19.53 -1.22
CA ASP A 324 -4.77 -20.64 -2.05
C ASP A 324 -4.03 -20.78 -3.39
N LYS A 325 -2.92 -20.05 -3.58
CA LYS A 325 -2.15 -19.96 -4.83
C LYS A 325 -2.93 -19.37 -5.99
N THR A 326 -4.09 -18.75 -5.73
CA THR A 326 -4.71 -17.91 -6.74
C THR A 326 -3.89 -16.63 -6.88
N GLU A 327 -3.80 -16.15 -8.12
CA GLU A 327 -3.19 -14.88 -8.44
C GLU A 327 -4.21 -13.99 -9.13
N ARG A 328 -4.15 -12.70 -8.85
CA ARG A 328 -4.92 -11.69 -9.57
C ARG A 328 -3.99 -10.63 -10.06
N SER A 329 -4.23 -10.14 -11.28
CA SER A 329 -3.43 -9.06 -11.83
C SER A 329 -4.27 -7.89 -12.29
N ARG A 330 -3.79 -6.68 -12.01
CA ARG A 330 -4.44 -5.43 -12.42
C ARG A 330 -3.42 -4.37 -12.81
N PRO A 331 -3.76 -3.44 -13.72
CA PRO A 331 -2.93 -2.28 -13.97
C PRO A 331 -2.87 -1.41 -12.71
N ILE A 332 -1.71 -0.81 -12.48
CA ILE A 332 -1.48 0.13 -11.38
C ILE A 332 -0.72 1.35 -11.89
N THR A 333 -1.03 2.48 -11.28
CA THR A 333 -0.28 3.72 -11.36
C THR A 333 0.02 4.16 -9.93
N GLY A 334 1.17 4.76 -9.68
CA GLY A 334 1.54 5.22 -8.35
C GLY A 334 2.70 6.19 -8.39
N GLU A 335 3.16 6.58 -7.21
CA GLU A 335 4.30 7.47 -7.02
C GLU A 335 5.47 6.67 -6.46
N ARG A 336 6.68 6.94 -6.94
CA ARG A 336 7.93 6.35 -6.45
C ARG A 336 8.76 7.47 -5.87
N VAL A 337 9.08 7.36 -4.60
CA VAL A 337 9.97 8.28 -3.88
C VAL A 337 11.33 7.63 -3.80
N GLU A 338 12.36 8.31 -4.29
CA GLU A 338 13.72 7.81 -4.32
C GLU A 338 14.70 8.88 -3.83
N THR A 339 15.70 8.44 -3.09
CA THR A 339 16.81 9.29 -2.65
C THR A 339 18.11 8.77 -3.24
N ILE A 340 18.79 9.62 -4.00
CA ILE A 340 20.02 9.30 -4.72
C ILE A 340 21.11 10.34 -4.42
N MET A 341 22.37 9.95 -4.63
CA MET A 341 23.50 10.86 -4.63
C MET A 341 23.94 11.10 -6.08
N GLN A 342 23.88 12.36 -6.53
CA GLN A 342 24.35 12.75 -7.86
C GLN A 342 25.72 13.41 -7.74
N MET A 343 26.77 12.76 -8.24
CA MET A 343 28.13 13.27 -8.16
C MET A 343 28.48 14.17 -9.34
N GLU A 344 29.17 15.28 -9.06
CA GLU A 344 29.68 16.25 -10.01
C GLU A 344 31.15 16.58 -9.70
N ALA A 345 31.98 16.69 -10.74
CA ALA A 345 33.33 17.22 -10.64
C ALA A 345 33.40 18.62 -11.22
N ILE A 346 33.91 19.55 -10.42
CA ILE A 346 34.23 20.91 -10.85
C ILE A 346 35.75 20.99 -11.02
N TYR A 347 36.19 21.05 -12.28
CA TYR A 347 37.60 21.18 -12.64
C TYR A 347 38.00 22.65 -12.61
N GLY A 348 39.04 22.96 -11.85
CA GLY A 348 39.67 24.28 -11.84
C GLY A 348 40.64 24.48 -13.00
N ASP A 349 41.23 25.67 -13.08
CA ASP A 349 42.19 25.99 -14.12
C ASP A 349 43.44 25.10 -14.04
N VAL A 350 44.01 24.79 -15.20
CA VAL A 350 45.26 24.03 -15.29
C VAL A 350 46.43 24.97 -15.02
N TYR A 351 47.35 24.54 -14.16
CA TYR A 351 48.55 25.30 -13.79
C TYR A 351 49.83 24.47 -13.94
N PHE A 352 50.95 25.13 -14.16
CA PHE A 352 52.26 24.49 -14.18
C PHE A 352 52.70 24.15 -12.76
N ILE A 353 53.09 22.90 -12.52
CA ILE A 353 53.52 22.39 -11.21
C ILE A 353 54.77 23.14 -10.71
N ALA A 354 55.66 23.55 -11.62
CA ALA A 354 56.94 24.17 -11.27
C ALA A 354 56.82 25.56 -10.64
N ASN A 355 55.77 26.32 -10.98
CA ASN A 355 55.66 27.73 -10.57
C ASN A 355 54.24 28.17 -10.20
N ASN A 356 53.26 27.26 -10.18
CA ASN A 356 51.84 27.54 -9.93
C ASN A 356 51.24 28.62 -10.86
N SER A 357 51.84 28.86 -12.02
CA SER A 357 51.28 29.79 -13.01
C SER A 357 50.25 29.09 -13.88
N LEU A 358 49.20 29.81 -14.25
CA LEU A 358 48.14 29.28 -15.10
C LEU A 358 48.71 28.94 -16.49
N VAL A 359 48.35 27.75 -16.99
CA VAL A 359 48.68 27.39 -18.36
C VAL A 359 47.87 28.31 -19.28
N PRO A 360 48.50 29.00 -20.24
CA PRO A 360 47.79 29.85 -21.18
C PRO A 360 46.75 29.02 -21.95
N THR A 361 45.49 29.19 -21.62
CA THR A 361 44.40 28.56 -22.36
C THR A 361 44.28 29.33 -23.67
N THR A 362 44.63 28.70 -24.78
CA THR A 362 44.38 29.29 -26.10
C THR A 362 42.87 29.31 -26.33
N THR A 363 42.23 30.46 -26.03
CA THR A 363 40.81 30.66 -26.33
C THR A 363 40.62 30.53 -27.84
N THR A 364 40.13 29.37 -28.28
CA THR A 364 39.87 29.16 -29.70
C THR A 364 38.51 29.78 -29.98
N THR A 365 38.48 31.03 -30.44
CA THR A 365 37.25 31.70 -30.89
C THR A 365 36.68 30.90 -32.05
N THR A 366 35.66 30.09 -31.79
CA THR A 366 34.98 29.34 -32.85
C THR A 366 34.05 30.31 -33.57
N THR A 367 34.46 30.79 -34.75
CA THR A 367 33.58 31.55 -35.63
C THR A 367 32.58 30.57 -36.22
N THR A 368 31.33 30.60 -35.75
CA THR A 368 30.24 29.76 -36.25
C THR A 368 29.85 30.23 -37.66
N THR A 369 30.26 29.51 -38.70
CA THR A 369 29.65 29.62 -40.03
C THR A 369 28.39 28.78 -40.07
N THR A 370 27.25 29.45 -40.23
CA THR A 370 25.94 28.85 -40.44
C THR A 370 25.90 28.13 -41.79
N THR A 371 26.03 26.80 -41.77
CA THR A 371 25.59 25.96 -42.90
C THR A 371 24.40 25.13 -42.45
N THR A 372 23.23 25.50 -42.97
CA THR A 372 22.00 24.73 -42.94
C THR A 372 22.23 23.42 -43.68
N THR A 373 22.29 22.32 -42.95
CA THR A 373 22.13 20.98 -43.53
C THR A 373 21.28 20.16 -42.58
N THR A 374 20.06 19.90 -43.01
CA THR A 374 19.10 19.02 -42.38
C THR A 374 19.60 17.59 -42.50
N THR A 375 19.91 16.95 -41.38
CA THR A 375 20.09 15.50 -41.33
C THR A 375 19.54 14.99 -40.01
N SER A 376 18.40 14.31 -40.08
CA SER A 376 17.80 13.61 -38.96
C SER A 376 18.67 12.41 -38.61
N THR A 377 19.22 12.37 -37.40
CA THR A 377 19.82 11.15 -36.87
C THR A 377 19.54 11.03 -35.38
N THR A 378 18.80 9.99 -35.07
CA THR A 378 18.29 9.56 -33.77
C THR A 378 19.43 9.19 -32.83
N ILE A 379 19.51 9.80 -31.64
CA ILE A 379 20.45 9.41 -30.59
C ILE A 379 19.66 8.66 -29.52
N LEU A 380 19.86 7.35 -29.44
CA LEU A 380 19.42 6.50 -28.34
C LEU A 380 20.56 6.46 -27.33
N SER A 381 20.47 7.24 -26.24
CA SER A 381 21.39 7.17 -25.12
C SER A 381 20.85 6.13 -24.12
N THR A 382 21.46 4.95 -24.09
CA THR A 382 21.20 3.91 -23.08
C THR A 382 22.34 3.95 -22.06
N LEU A 383 22.10 4.62 -20.94
CA LEU A 383 22.89 4.46 -19.72
C LEU A 383 22.52 3.10 -19.11
N LEU A 384 23.38 2.10 -19.31
CA LEU A 384 23.30 0.83 -18.61
C LEU A 384 23.80 1.01 -17.17
N LEU A 385 22.90 0.87 -16.20
CA LEU A 385 23.26 0.64 -14.80
C LEU A 385 24.02 -0.69 -14.68
N PRO A 386 25.11 -0.77 -13.89
CA PRO A 386 25.73 -2.05 -13.58
C PRO A 386 24.85 -2.86 -12.63
N THR A 387 24.45 -4.05 -13.07
CA THR A 387 23.79 -5.07 -12.27
C THR A 387 24.78 -5.60 -11.20
N PRO A 388 24.34 -5.85 -9.94
CA PRO A 388 25.20 -6.48 -8.95
C PRO A 388 25.49 -7.94 -9.35
N LYS A 389 26.78 -8.25 -9.51
CA LYS A 389 27.26 -9.62 -9.74
C LYS A 389 27.11 -10.43 -8.45
N VAL A 390 26.26 -11.45 -8.50
CA VAL A 390 26.30 -12.58 -7.55
C VAL A 390 27.58 -13.39 -7.84
N PRO A 391 28.37 -13.80 -6.82
CA PRO A 391 29.56 -14.61 -7.05
C PRO A 391 29.16 -16.08 -7.27
N THR A 392 29.27 -16.54 -8.51
CA THR A 392 29.26 -17.97 -8.86
C THR A 392 30.67 -18.52 -8.65
N ASN A 393 30.81 -19.45 -7.70
CA ASN A 393 32.05 -20.15 -7.43
C ASN A 393 32.24 -21.30 -8.44
N ILE A 394 33.50 -21.59 -8.75
CA ILE A 394 34.01 -22.28 -9.93
C ILE A 394 33.88 -23.80 -9.83
N ASP A 395 33.48 -24.41 -10.95
CA ASP A 395 33.55 -25.84 -11.29
C ASP A 395 34.98 -26.41 -11.19
N ILE A 396 35.12 -27.57 -10.55
CA ILE A 396 36.22 -28.52 -10.80
C ILE A 396 35.58 -29.80 -11.34
N ALA A 397 35.73 -30.05 -12.64
CA ALA A 397 35.60 -31.37 -13.27
C ALA A 397 36.72 -32.28 -12.72
N ASN A 398 36.60 -33.59 -12.50
CA ASN A 398 36.15 -34.69 -13.37
C ASN A 398 36.35 -36.03 -12.56
N PRO A 399 36.19 -37.26 -13.11
CA PRO A 399 34.99 -37.95 -13.60
C PRO A 399 34.76 -39.34 -12.92
N MET A 400 33.61 -39.94 -13.27
CA MET A 400 33.13 -41.34 -13.10
C MET A 400 34.09 -42.45 -12.64
N LYS A 401 33.60 -43.26 -11.67
CA LYS A 401 33.73 -44.74 -11.66
C LYS A 401 32.63 -45.39 -10.78
N LYS A 402 31.73 -46.15 -11.41
CA LYS A 402 30.97 -47.32 -10.91
C LYS A 402 31.86 -48.58 -11.20
N PRO A 403 31.76 -49.80 -10.61
CA PRO A 403 30.70 -50.52 -9.87
C PRO A 403 31.22 -51.09 -8.50
N GLU A 404 30.55 -51.88 -7.64
CA GLU A 404 29.72 -53.10 -7.75
C GLU A 404 28.93 -53.33 -6.45
N ASP A 405 27.92 -54.21 -6.56
CA ASP A 405 27.10 -54.82 -5.50
C ASP A 405 27.91 -55.69 -4.51
N ILE A 406 27.39 -55.92 -3.29
CA ILE A 406 27.39 -57.20 -2.54
C ILE A 406 26.38 -57.09 -1.36
N GLU A 407 25.71 -58.21 -1.15
CA GLU A 407 24.52 -58.54 -0.35
C GLU A 407 24.70 -58.59 1.19
N ASP A 408 23.54 -58.51 1.86
CA ASP A 408 23.06 -59.18 3.08
C ASP A 408 23.88 -59.23 4.40
N ILE A 409 23.21 -58.87 5.51
CA ILE A 409 23.00 -59.72 6.72
C ILE A 409 21.92 -59.09 7.64
N ASP A 410 20.79 -59.79 7.63
CA ASP A 410 19.79 -60.17 8.64
C ASP A 410 19.67 -59.59 10.08
N SER A 411 18.39 -59.38 10.42
CA SER A 411 17.59 -59.62 11.66
C SER A 411 17.90 -59.05 13.07
N ASN A 412 16.80 -58.55 13.67
CA ASN A 412 16.30 -58.65 15.06
C ASN A 412 17.23 -58.31 16.26
N ASP A 413 16.83 -57.34 17.11
CA ASP A 413 16.13 -57.68 18.36
C ASP A 413 15.56 -56.47 19.13
N MET A 414 14.56 -56.78 19.95
CA MET A 414 13.63 -55.92 20.66
C MET A 414 14.11 -55.58 22.09
N LYS A 415 14.13 -54.31 22.51
CA LYS A 415 13.85 -53.91 23.92
C LYS A 415 13.75 -52.39 24.15
N PRO A 416 12.75 -51.90 24.92
CA PRO A 416 12.65 -50.50 25.32
C PRO A 416 13.29 -50.23 26.70
N PRO A 417 13.74 -48.98 26.99
CA PRO A 417 14.10 -48.54 28.34
C PRO A 417 12.98 -47.70 29.01
N PRO A 418 13.08 -47.46 30.33
CA PRO A 418 11.94 -47.51 31.24
C PRO A 418 11.39 -46.15 31.74
N VAL A 419 10.20 -46.24 32.34
CA VAL A 419 9.48 -45.24 33.14
C VAL A 419 10.19 -44.93 34.47
N LYS A 420 10.24 -43.64 34.85
CA LYS A 420 10.36 -43.11 36.23
C LYS A 420 9.57 -41.78 36.29
N GLU A 421 8.43 -41.72 36.96
CA GLU A 421 8.19 -41.37 38.38
C GLU A 421 8.42 -39.90 38.79
N ASN A 422 7.28 -39.24 38.99
CA ASN A 422 6.88 -38.18 39.93
C ASN A 422 7.90 -37.60 40.93
N ILE A 423 7.98 -36.26 40.97
CA ILE A 423 8.24 -35.49 42.21
C ILE A 423 7.29 -34.28 42.26
N SER A 424 6.44 -34.29 43.27
CA SER A 424 5.66 -33.17 43.80
C SER A 424 6.56 -32.17 44.53
N MET A 425 6.25 -30.87 44.46
CA MET A 425 6.65 -29.94 45.52
C MET A 425 5.47 -29.04 45.92
N SER A 426 5.11 -29.19 47.19
CA SER A 426 4.14 -28.41 47.94
C SER A 426 4.83 -27.20 48.54
N THR A 427 4.17 -26.04 48.52
CA THR A 427 4.38 -24.98 49.51
C THR A 427 3.03 -24.43 49.95
N LYS A 428 2.70 -24.72 51.20
CA LYS A 428 1.62 -24.13 52.00
C LYS A 428 1.91 -22.66 52.32
N GLY A 429 0.84 -21.88 52.44
CA GLY A 429 0.83 -20.53 52.99
C GLY A 429 -0.58 -19.94 53.08
N GLU A 430 -1.40 -20.49 53.99
CA GLU A 430 -2.48 -19.80 54.73
C GLU A 430 -1.91 -18.51 55.40
N LEU A 431 -2.62 -17.41 55.71
CA LEU A 431 -4.02 -17.16 56.08
C LEU A 431 -4.24 -15.61 56.13
N GLU A 432 -5.52 -15.21 56.20
CA GLU A 432 -6.08 -13.87 56.55
C GLU A 432 -6.13 -12.81 55.42
N GLY A 433 -7.25 -12.17 55.08
CA GLY A 433 -8.55 -12.06 55.74
C GLY A 433 -8.94 -10.59 55.91
N ARG A 434 -9.67 -9.99 54.94
CA ARG A 434 -10.52 -8.81 55.20
C ARG A 434 -11.49 -8.51 54.05
N LYS A 435 -12.79 -8.75 54.30
CA LYS A 435 -13.91 -7.99 53.73
C LYS A 435 -14.09 -6.70 54.54
N PRO A 436 -14.70 -5.66 53.96
CA PRO A 436 -16.09 -5.40 54.33
C PRO A 436 -17.03 -5.02 53.17
N ASN A 437 -18.26 -5.50 53.34
CA ASN A 437 -19.59 -4.98 52.95
C ASN A 437 -19.67 -3.44 52.80
N ALA A 438 -20.63 -2.78 52.15
CA ALA A 438 -21.77 -3.06 51.28
C ALA A 438 -22.45 -1.70 50.98
N ALA A 439 -23.35 -1.68 49.99
CA ALA A 439 -24.52 -0.80 49.83
C ALA A 439 -24.40 0.57 49.11
N GLY A 440 -25.36 0.78 48.20
CA GLY A 440 -25.94 2.09 47.84
C GLY A 440 -25.79 2.47 46.36
N THR A 441 -26.63 2.00 45.42
CA THR A 441 -27.82 2.70 44.86
C THR A 441 -27.62 4.10 44.27
N SER A 442 -28.06 4.24 43.00
CA SER A 442 -28.79 5.36 42.37
C SER A 442 -28.05 6.37 41.45
N GLY A 443 -28.76 6.72 40.36
CA GLY A 443 -28.66 7.94 39.53
C GLY A 443 -27.53 7.93 38.49
N ILE A 444 -27.77 7.74 37.19
CA ILE A 444 -28.38 8.72 36.25
C ILE A 444 -28.00 10.15 36.63
N GLU A 445 -27.06 10.75 35.91
CA GLU A 445 -27.27 12.02 35.21
C GLU A 445 -26.16 12.30 34.20
N MET A 446 -26.60 12.41 32.95
CA MET A 446 -25.82 12.81 31.79
C MET A 446 -25.81 14.34 31.78
N LEU A 447 -24.69 14.98 32.16
CA LEU A 447 -24.61 16.44 32.15
C LEU A 447 -24.35 16.92 30.71
N SER A 448 -25.45 17.31 30.07
CA SER A 448 -25.50 18.06 28.82
C SER A 448 -24.77 19.40 28.96
N LEU A 449 -23.79 19.65 28.10
CA LEU A 449 -23.22 20.98 27.82
C LEU A 449 -24.26 21.81 27.07
N LEU A 450 -25.04 22.61 27.81
CA LEU A 450 -25.82 23.74 27.31
C LEU A 450 -25.12 25.02 27.75
N PHE A 451 -24.54 25.77 26.80
CA PHE A 451 -24.25 27.19 26.97
C PHE A 451 -25.14 28.01 26.02
N PRO A 452 -25.64 29.18 26.46
CA PRO A 452 -26.87 29.77 25.94
C PRO A 452 -26.65 30.77 24.81
N ILE A 453 -27.54 30.72 23.83
CA ILE A 453 -27.84 31.81 22.90
C ILE A 453 -28.69 32.83 23.67
N PHE A 454 -28.06 33.84 24.28
CA PHE A 454 -28.75 35.02 24.78
C PHE A 454 -27.78 36.20 24.80
N ALA A 455 -27.64 36.88 23.65
CA ALA A 455 -27.22 38.29 23.56
C ALA A 455 -27.26 38.73 22.09
N LEU A 456 -28.44 39.02 21.54
CA LEU A 456 -28.59 39.91 20.37
C LEU A 456 -30.07 40.24 20.16
N LEU A 457 -30.60 41.03 21.08
CA LEU A 457 -31.80 41.86 20.88
C LEU A 457 -31.77 42.88 22.01
N ILE A 458 -31.22 44.06 21.72
CA ILE A 458 -31.50 45.39 22.30
C ILE A 458 -30.37 46.35 21.86
N SER A 459 -30.76 47.47 21.25
CA SER A 459 -29.98 48.71 20.96
C SER A 459 -29.22 48.79 19.63
N VAL A 460 -29.87 49.23 18.54
CA VAL A 460 -29.99 50.62 18.04
C VAL A 460 -30.71 50.59 16.71
#